data_AF-A0A6B3GBX0-F1
#
_entry.id   AF-A0A6B3GBX0-F1
#
_cell.length_a   1.000
_cell.length_b   1.000
_cell.length_c   1.000
_cell.angle_alpha   90.00
_cell.angle_beta   90.00
_cell.angle_gamma   90.00
#
_symmetry.space_group_name_H-M   'P 1'
#
loop_
_entity.id
_entity.type
_entity.pdbx_description
1 polymer ?
#
loop_
_entity_poly.entity_id
_entity_poly.type
_entity_poly.pdbx_seq_one_letter_code
_entity_poly.pdbx_strand_id
1 'polypeptide(L)'
;VPNRAARALAGNRTDAIALVVPEPETRFFAEPYFSAIVRGVGAALADTEMQLLLTLVGNDRERRRLAQYLTAHRVDGVLLVAVHAD
;
A
#
# COMPACT_ATOMS: atom_id res chain seq x y z
N VAL A 1 20.22 20.82 -1.05
CA VAL A 1 19.44 19.64 -0.61
C VAL A 1 18.82 19.00 -1.85
N PRO A 2 18.97 17.69 -2.13
CA PRO A 2 18.50 17.10 -3.39
C PRO A 2 16.98 16.95 -3.40
N ASN A 3 16.35 17.34 -4.52
CA ASN A 3 14.90 17.40 -4.69
C ASN A 3 14.31 15.99 -4.94
N ARG A 4 13.35 15.56 -4.11
CA ARG A 4 12.65 14.25 -4.22
C ARG A 4 11.99 14.04 -5.59
N ALA A 5 11.36 15.08 -6.15
CA ALA A 5 10.71 15.00 -7.46
C ALA A 5 11.70 14.66 -8.60
N ALA A 6 12.94 15.13 -8.50
CA ALA A 6 13.97 14.89 -9.52
C ALA A 6 14.52 13.45 -9.49
N ARG A 7 14.57 12.80 -8.32
CA ARG A 7 14.98 11.39 -8.19
C ARG A 7 13.90 10.45 -8.73
N ALA A 8 12.63 10.75 -8.46
CA ALA A 8 11.49 9.99 -8.98
C ALA A 8 11.45 10.00 -10.52
N LEU A 9 11.71 11.16 -11.13
CA LEU A 9 11.76 11.33 -12.60
C LEU A 9 12.95 10.61 -13.25
N ALA A 10 14.09 10.49 -12.56
CA ALA A 10 15.30 9.87 -13.12
C ALA A 10 15.34 8.34 -12.99
N GLY A 11 14.62 7.76 -12.01
CA GLY A 11 14.64 6.33 -11.72
C GLY A 11 13.36 5.54 -12.07
N ASN A 12 12.30 6.21 -12.53
CA ASN A 12 10.95 5.65 -12.60
C ASN A 12 10.52 5.01 -11.27
N ARG A 13 10.90 5.63 -10.16
CA ARG A 13 10.56 5.20 -8.80
C ARG A 13 9.66 6.25 -8.15
N THR A 14 8.65 5.79 -7.44
CA THR A 14 7.70 6.62 -6.70
C THR A 14 7.94 6.61 -5.20
N ASP A 15 8.93 5.83 -4.75
CA ASP A 15 9.33 5.64 -3.36
C ASP A 15 8.11 5.26 -2.50
N ALA A 16 7.24 4.40 -3.02
CA ALA A 16 5.99 4.01 -2.37
C ALA A 16 5.67 2.53 -2.57
N ILE A 17 5.25 1.86 -1.50
CA ILE A 17 4.75 0.47 -1.50
C ILE A 17 3.29 0.47 -1.07
N ALA A 18 2.41 -0.15 -1.87
CA ALA A 18 1.01 -0.32 -1.51
C ALA A 18 0.80 -1.57 -0.64
N LEU A 19 0.09 -1.43 0.47
CA LEU A 19 -0.51 -2.54 1.22
C LEU A 19 -2.01 -2.56 0.90
N VAL A 20 -2.45 -3.57 0.16
CA VAL A 20 -3.82 -3.69 -0.34
C VAL A 20 -4.56 -4.76 0.45
N VAL A 21 -5.74 -4.40 0.94
CA VAL A 21 -6.61 -5.30 1.70
C VAL A 21 -7.98 -5.36 1.01
N PRO A 22 -8.36 -6.51 0.44
CA PRO A 22 -9.58 -6.66 -0.36
C PRO A 22 -10.82 -6.92 0.51
N GLU A 23 -10.93 -6.24 1.66
CA GLU A 23 -12.05 -6.36 2.60
C GLU A 23 -12.60 -4.98 2.95
N PRO A 24 -13.91 -4.86 3.27
CA PRO A 24 -14.50 -3.61 3.75
C PRO A 24 -13.89 -3.18 5.09
N GLU A 25 -13.80 -1.85 5.32
CA GLU A 25 -13.13 -1.25 6.48
C GLU A 25 -13.64 -1.81 7.82
N THR A 26 -14.95 -2.07 7.91
CA THR A 26 -15.58 -2.59 9.13
C THR A 26 -15.10 -3.99 9.52
N ARG A 27 -14.85 -4.86 8.54
CA ARG A 27 -14.29 -6.20 8.78
C ARG A 27 -12.79 -6.10 9.07
N PHE A 28 -12.13 -5.23 8.33
CA PHE A 28 -10.70 -5.01 8.44
C PHE A 28 -10.22 -4.54 9.82
N PHE A 29 -10.90 -3.57 10.43
CA PHE A 29 -10.53 -3.10 11.77
C PHE A 29 -10.91 -4.08 12.89
N ALA A 30 -11.77 -5.06 12.61
CA ALA A 30 -12.08 -6.14 13.55
C ALA A 30 -10.97 -7.22 13.61
N GLU A 31 -10.02 -7.20 12.68
CA GLU A 31 -8.98 -8.23 12.59
C GLU A 31 -7.85 -8.01 13.61
N PRO A 32 -7.62 -8.98 14.52
CA PRO A 32 -6.65 -8.81 15.61
C PRO A 32 -5.20 -8.68 15.14
N TYR A 33 -4.87 -9.23 13.96
CA TYR A 33 -3.51 -9.23 13.42
C TYR A 33 -3.19 -8.06 12.52
N PHE A 34 -4.20 -7.28 12.09
CA PHE A 34 -3.99 -6.23 11.12
C PHE A 34 -2.97 -5.18 11.59
N SER A 35 -3.11 -4.71 12.82
CA SER A 35 -2.20 -3.73 13.42
C SER A 35 -0.75 -4.25 13.48
N ALA A 36 -0.55 -5.55 13.68
CA ALA A 36 0.76 -6.18 13.68
C ALA A 36 1.37 -6.21 12.28
N ILE A 37 0.56 -6.47 11.23
CA ILE A 37 1.01 -6.45 9.84
C ILE A 37 1.46 -5.03 9.45
N VAL A 38 0.63 -4.00 9.71
CA VAL A 38 1.01 -2.61 9.40
C VAL A 38 2.24 -2.18 10.16
N ARG A 39 2.34 -2.52 11.45
CA ARG A 39 3.54 -2.23 12.23
C ARG A 39 4.77 -2.94 11.68
N GLY A 40 4.64 -4.20 11.29
CA GLY A 40 5.75 -4.98 10.72
C GLY A 40 6.25 -4.40 9.40
N VAL A 41 5.33 -4.09 8.48
CA VAL A 41 5.68 -3.46 7.20
C VAL A 41 6.24 -2.05 7.43
N GLY A 42 5.60 -1.24 8.27
CA GLY A 42 6.07 0.09 8.62
C GLY A 42 7.47 0.08 9.23
N ALA A 43 7.76 -0.87 10.13
CA ALA A 43 9.09 -1.04 10.71
C ALA A 43 10.14 -1.43 9.67
N ALA A 44 9.80 -2.33 8.73
CA ALA A 44 10.72 -2.70 7.65
C ALA A 44 11.01 -1.54 6.68
N LEU A 45 10.05 -0.62 6.51
CA LEU A 45 10.23 0.56 5.66
C LEU A 45 10.86 1.76 6.40
N ALA A 46 10.94 1.72 7.74
CA ALA A 46 11.36 2.87 8.55
C ALA A 46 12.80 3.36 8.25
N ASP A 47 13.69 2.45 7.87
CA ASP A 47 15.08 2.76 7.50
C ASP A 47 15.25 3.00 5.99
N THR A 48 14.15 3.15 5.26
CA THR A 48 14.13 3.39 3.80
C THR A 48 13.49 4.74 3.48
N GLU A 49 13.69 5.24 2.26
CA GLU A 49 12.93 6.42 1.77
C GLU A 49 11.52 6.05 1.30
N MET A 50 11.09 4.79 1.43
CA MET A 50 9.81 4.31 0.92
C MET A 50 8.65 4.66 1.84
N GLN A 51 7.52 5.04 1.25
CA GLN A 51 6.27 5.31 1.93
C GLN A 51 5.35 4.08 1.89
N LEU A 52 4.61 3.84 2.96
CA LEU A 52 3.56 2.84 3.01
C LEU A 52 2.22 3.47 2.63
N LEU A 53 1.58 2.97 1.57
CA LEU A 53 0.23 3.35 1.19
C LEU A 53 -0.75 2.23 1.53
N LEU A 54 -1.56 2.41 2.57
CA LEU A 54 -2.62 1.47 2.91
C LEU A 54 -3.86 1.73 2.05
N THR A 55 -4.35 0.71 1.34
CA THR A 55 -5.56 0.79 0.50
C THR A 55 -6.55 -0.33 0.84
N LEU A 56 -7.76 0.08 1.23
CA LEU A 56 -8.87 -0.83 1.53
C LEU A 56 -9.78 -0.92 0.31
N VAL A 57 -10.18 -2.13 -0.04
CA VAL A 57 -10.93 -2.42 -1.26
C VAL A 57 -12.09 -3.35 -0.91
N GLY A 58 -13.22 -2.76 -0.56
CA GLY A 58 -14.45 -3.46 -0.19
C GLY A 58 -15.42 -3.69 -1.35
N ASN A 59 -15.23 -3.04 -2.51
CA ASN A 59 -16.13 -3.20 -3.67
C ASN A 59 -15.43 -3.14 -5.05
N ASP A 60 -16.17 -3.50 -6.09
CA ASP A 60 -15.68 -3.52 -7.49
C ASP A 60 -15.30 -2.15 -8.05
N ARG A 61 -15.86 -1.07 -7.49
CA ARG A 61 -15.49 0.29 -7.89
C ARG A 61 -14.10 0.64 -7.35
N GLU A 62 -13.83 0.28 -6.11
CA GLU A 62 -12.52 0.43 -5.47
C GLU A 62 -11.47 -0.47 -6.14
N ARG A 63 -11.81 -1.71 -6.51
CA ARG A 63 -10.89 -2.58 -7.27
C ARG A 63 -10.46 -1.93 -8.58
N ARG A 64 -11.40 -1.38 -9.34
CA ARG A 64 -11.11 -0.69 -10.60
C ARG A 64 -10.26 0.56 -10.38
N ARG A 65 -10.55 1.35 -9.35
CA ARG A 65 -9.76 2.54 -9.00
C ARG A 65 -8.34 2.17 -8.57
N LEU A 66 -8.18 1.11 -7.79
CA LEU A 66 -6.87 0.58 -7.41
C LEU A 66 -6.09 0.13 -8.64
N ALA A 67 -6.72 -0.66 -9.53
CA ALA A 67 -6.07 -1.11 -10.77
C ALA A 67 -5.55 0.08 -11.59
N GLN A 68 -6.36 1.12 -11.78
CA GLN A 68 -5.95 2.36 -12.44
C GLN A 68 -4.77 3.04 -11.74
N TYR A 69 -4.81 3.13 -10.41
CA TYR A 69 -3.75 3.74 -9.61
C TYR A 69 -2.42 2.98 -9.74
N LEU A 70 -2.46 1.63 -9.71
CA LEU A 70 -1.29 0.78 -9.89
C LEU A 70 -0.72 0.88 -11.30
N THR A 71 -1.58 0.89 -12.33
CA THR A 71 -1.13 1.04 -13.73
C THR A 71 -0.48 2.39 -14.02
N ALA A 72 -0.78 3.42 -13.23
CA ALA A 72 -0.16 4.74 -13.33
C ALA A 72 1.26 4.79 -12.76
N HIS A 73 1.87 3.65 -12.41
CA HIS A 73 3.21 3.54 -11.81
C HIS A 73 3.37 4.42 -10.59
N ARG A 74 2.30 4.58 -9.79
CA ARG A 74 2.29 5.41 -8.58
C ARG A 74 2.88 4.72 -7.35
N VAL A 75 3.21 3.43 -7.49
CA VAL A 75 3.86 2.62 -6.46
C VAL A 75 4.91 1.72 -7.12
N ASP A 76 5.97 1.46 -6.39
CA ASP A 76 7.09 0.62 -6.81
C ASP A 76 6.86 -0.86 -6.50
N GLY A 77 5.85 -1.17 -5.67
CA GLY A 77 5.50 -2.54 -5.30
C GLY A 77 4.15 -2.63 -4.59
N VAL A 78 3.59 -3.84 -4.56
CA VAL A 78 2.29 -4.13 -3.95
C VAL A 78 2.37 -5.37 -3.05
N LEU A 79 1.91 -5.23 -1.83
CA LEU A 79 1.66 -6.29 -0.86
C LEU A 79 0.15 -6.50 -0.76
N LEU A 80 -0.33 -7.69 -1.15
CA LEU A 80 -1.73 -8.07 -1.00
C LEU A 80 -1.89 -8.90 0.28
N VAL A 81 -2.78 -8.46 1.17
CA VAL A 81 -3.11 -9.19 2.38
C VAL A 81 -4.58 -9.57 2.32
N ALA A 82 -4.84 -10.86 2.09
CA ALA A 82 -6.17 -11.42 2.20
C ALA A 82 -6.35 -11.94 3.62
N VAL A 83 -7.18 -11.25 4.41
CA VAL A 83 -7.54 -11.72 5.75
C VAL A 83 -8.87 -12.46 5.61
N HIS A 84 -8.80 -13.79 5.61
CA HIS A 84 -9.99 -14.63 5.68
C HIS A 84 -10.25 -14.92 7.15
N ALA A 85 -11.27 -14.31 7.74
CA ALA A 85 -11.87 -14.81 8.96
C ALA A 85 -12.82 -15.96 8.57
N ASP A 86 -12.50 -17.17 9.02
CA ASP A 86 -13.37 -18.36 8.98
C ASP A 86 -14.63 -18.17 9.84
#